data_AF-B4DCP3-F1
#
_entry.id   AF-B4DCP3-F1
#
_cell.length_a   1.000
_cell.length_b   1.000
_cell.length_c   1.000
_cell.angle_alpha   90.00
_cell.angle_beta   90.00
_cell.angle_gamma   90.00
#
_symmetry.space_group_name_H-M   'P 1'
#
loop_
_entity.id
_entity.type
_entity.pdbx_description
1 polymer ?
#
loop_
_entity_poly.entity_id
_entity_poly.type
_entity_poly.pdbx_seq_one_letter_code
_entity_poly.pdbx_strand_id
1 'polypeptide(L)'
;MAEAFLDSTALIEIIFRSKRTGAQVVAAIPPGAAKVTSQYVIFEIARGFFRSLLVLYNKSLAMEQFSQLHEFAHSGQQIFKKYRREVMLGAFDDYFSLLEGIDAKVTTGQQLAEFKGWLGPHIRRGWRKLEREAKLINAIGCRTDLPAPKTRGDGCYDQKLPTQECGTPKACGLDQYLGNQATSLGVLLDELCQIDDADSETKRRIKSLRRLLEGPRGAKFKGTDCFACGDALICHESPSDSTVISKNKKHFEPLCEILGRTFQGYPVRETAG
;
A
#
# COMPACT_ATOMS: atom_id res chain seq x y z
N MET A 1 -22.21 4.86 -13.36
CA MET A 1 -21.36 6.03 -13.01
C MET A 1 -19.93 5.56 -13.17
N ALA A 2 -19.05 6.36 -13.79
CA ALA A 2 -17.65 5.96 -13.93
C ALA A 2 -17.02 5.75 -12.54
N GLU A 3 -16.17 4.73 -12.41
CA GLU A 3 -15.46 4.42 -11.16
C GLU A 3 -13.96 4.71 -11.33
N ALA A 4 -13.33 5.25 -10.29
CA ALA A 4 -11.89 5.43 -10.21
C ALA A 4 -11.36 4.50 -9.13
N PHE A 5 -10.66 3.44 -9.55
CA PHE A 5 -10.09 2.46 -8.65
C PHE A 5 -8.73 2.95 -8.12
N LEU A 6 -8.63 3.17 -6.81
CA LEU A 6 -7.43 3.65 -6.14
C LEU A 6 -6.60 2.45 -5.66
N ASP A 7 -5.39 2.31 -6.20
CA ASP A 7 -4.42 1.33 -5.69
C ASP A 7 -3.82 1.75 -4.33
N SER A 8 -2.90 0.94 -3.80
CA SER A 8 -2.27 1.24 -2.52
C SER A 8 -1.48 2.55 -2.54
N THR A 9 -0.84 2.88 -3.67
CA THR A 9 -0.05 4.10 -3.81
C THR A 9 -0.90 5.36 -3.85
N ALA A 10 -1.99 5.36 -4.63
CA ALA A 10 -2.92 6.47 -4.74
C ALA A 10 -3.59 6.76 -3.39
N LEU A 11 -4.04 5.70 -2.71
CA LEU A 11 -4.70 5.83 -1.41
C LEU A 11 -3.75 6.33 -0.32
N ILE A 12 -2.49 5.86 -0.33
CA ILE A 12 -1.45 6.37 0.58
C ILE A 12 -1.24 7.87 0.37
N GLU A 13 -1.18 8.31 -0.89
CA GLU A 13 -0.88 9.70 -1.22
C GLU A 13 -1.99 10.67 -0.87
N ILE A 14 -3.25 10.29 -1.11
CA ILE A 14 -4.41 11.08 -0.71
C ILE A 14 -4.49 11.25 0.81
N ILE A 15 -4.17 10.20 1.56
CA ILE A 15 -4.46 10.14 3.00
C ILE A 15 -3.29 10.60 3.87
N PHE A 16 -2.07 10.19 3.53
CA PHE A 16 -0.89 10.31 4.40
C PHE A 16 0.12 11.35 3.93
N ARG A 17 0.17 11.64 2.62
CA ARG A 17 1.17 12.59 2.11
C ARG A 17 0.67 14.03 2.23
N SER A 18 1.58 14.97 1.94
CA SER A 18 1.27 16.41 1.87
C SER A 18 0.02 16.71 1.04
N LYS A 19 -0.68 17.81 1.36
CA LYS A 19 -1.88 18.26 0.61
C LYS A 19 -1.60 18.42 -0.89
N ARG A 20 -0.40 18.88 -1.24
CA ARG A 20 0.03 19.03 -2.64
C ARG A 20 0.10 17.68 -3.35
N THR A 21 0.70 16.67 -2.72
CA THR A 21 0.79 15.31 -3.27
C THR A 21 -0.59 14.69 -3.40
N GLY A 22 -1.43 14.77 -2.37
CA GLY A 22 -2.81 14.29 -2.45
C GLY A 22 -3.62 14.96 -3.57
N ALA A 23 -3.43 16.26 -3.78
CA ALA A 23 -4.10 16.99 -4.86
C ALA A 23 -3.70 16.53 -6.27
N GLN A 24 -2.45 16.07 -6.47
CA GLN A 24 -2.01 15.49 -7.74
C GLN A 24 -2.76 14.20 -8.07
N VAL A 25 -2.98 13.35 -7.08
CA VAL A 25 -3.78 12.12 -7.24
C VAL A 25 -5.24 12.47 -7.52
N VAL A 26 -5.81 13.42 -6.77
CA VAL A 26 -7.21 13.84 -6.97
C VAL A 26 -7.41 14.45 -8.37
N ALA A 27 -6.44 15.19 -8.89
CA ALA A 27 -6.50 15.74 -10.25
C ALA A 27 -6.45 14.67 -11.35
N ALA A 28 -5.92 13.48 -11.04
CA ALA A 28 -5.90 12.34 -11.95
C ALA A 28 -7.20 11.52 -11.92
N ILE A 29 -8.10 11.77 -10.97
CA ILE A 29 -9.40 11.08 -10.90
C ILE A 29 -10.33 11.68 -11.97
N PRO A 30 -10.96 10.87 -12.84
CA PRO A 30 -11.90 11.37 -13.82
C PRO A 30 -13.05 12.19 -13.17
N PRO A 31 -13.43 13.34 -13.74
CA PRO A 31 -14.48 14.18 -13.17
C PRO A 31 -15.78 13.42 -12.94
N GLY A 32 -16.32 13.49 -11.72
CA GLY A 32 -17.56 12.82 -11.33
C GLY A 32 -17.42 11.31 -11.08
N ALA A 33 -16.22 10.73 -11.19
CA ALA A 33 -16.02 9.32 -10.90
C ALA A 33 -16.15 9.01 -9.40
N ALA A 34 -16.79 7.90 -9.07
CA ALA A 34 -16.83 7.40 -7.71
C ALA A 34 -15.49 6.76 -7.33
N LYS A 35 -14.91 7.16 -6.20
CA LYS A 35 -13.69 6.53 -5.68
C LYS A 35 -14.00 5.14 -5.14
N VAL A 36 -13.31 4.15 -5.66
CA VAL A 36 -13.41 2.74 -5.25
C VAL A 36 -12.01 2.24 -4.89
N THR A 37 -11.91 1.36 -3.91
CA THR A 37 -10.68 0.60 -3.63
C THR A 37 -11.06 -0.77 -3.10
N SER A 38 -10.11 -1.68 -2.94
CA SER A 38 -10.41 -3.02 -2.43
C SER A 38 -9.93 -3.26 -1.01
N GLN A 39 -10.58 -4.20 -0.33
CA GLN A 39 -10.16 -4.69 0.97
C GLN A 39 -8.73 -5.25 0.93
N TYR A 40 -8.32 -5.83 -0.22
CA TYR A 40 -6.94 -6.25 -0.45
C TYR A 40 -5.96 -5.08 -0.42
N VAL A 41 -6.31 -3.94 -1.05
CA VAL A 41 -5.51 -2.70 -0.99
C VAL A 41 -5.37 -2.21 0.45
N ILE A 42 -6.46 -2.17 1.23
CA ILE A 42 -6.39 -1.78 2.65
C ILE A 42 -5.48 -2.72 3.44
N PHE A 43 -5.57 -4.03 3.20
CA PHE A 43 -4.70 -5.00 3.85
C PHE A 43 -3.22 -4.82 3.45
N GLU A 44 -2.94 -4.53 2.19
CA GLU A 44 -1.58 -4.26 1.71
C GLU A 44 -0.99 -3.02 2.40
N ILE A 45 -1.76 -1.93 2.48
CA ILE A 45 -1.38 -0.71 3.19
C ILE A 45 -1.15 -1.00 4.69
N ALA A 46 -2.02 -1.78 5.33
CA ALA A 46 -1.87 -2.16 6.73
C ALA A 46 -0.57 -2.96 6.98
N ARG A 47 -0.32 -3.98 6.15
CA ARG A 47 0.81 -4.91 6.26
C ARG A 47 2.16 -4.24 5.98
N GLY A 48 2.18 -3.29 5.03
CA GLY A 48 3.39 -2.60 4.59
C GLY A 48 3.55 -1.21 5.19
N PHE A 49 2.79 -0.26 4.65
CA PHE A 49 2.94 1.17 4.92
C PHE A 49 2.71 1.51 6.40
N PHE A 50 1.54 1.13 6.94
CA PHE A 50 1.19 1.40 8.34
C PHE A 50 2.21 0.80 9.29
N ARG A 51 2.54 -0.47 9.10
CA ARG A 51 3.52 -1.15 9.94
C ARG A 51 4.84 -0.40 10.01
N SER A 52 5.27 0.24 8.93
CA SER A 52 6.48 1.06 8.89
C SER A 52 6.32 2.34 9.70
N LEU A 53 5.17 3.02 9.62
CA LEU A 53 4.86 4.18 10.46
C LEU A 53 4.77 3.82 11.95
N LEU A 54 4.16 2.68 12.30
CA LEU A 54 4.08 2.21 13.69
C LEU A 54 5.47 1.95 14.26
N VAL A 55 6.36 1.31 13.47
CA VAL A 55 7.75 1.10 13.87
C VAL A 55 8.47 2.42 14.09
N LEU A 56 8.29 3.40 13.19
CA LEU A 56 8.91 4.72 13.34
C LEU A 56 8.44 5.43 14.61
N TYR A 57 7.13 5.44 14.86
CA TYR A 57 6.56 6.03 16.07
C TYR A 57 7.09 5.33 17.33
N ASN A 58 7.06 4.01 17.39
CA ASN A 58 7.55 3.26 18.55
C ASN A 58 9.05 3.50 18.78
N LYS A 59 9.84 3.62 17.71
CA LYS A 59 11.27 3.96 17.81
C LYS A 59 11.49 5.37 18.33
N SER A 60 10.66 6.33 17.92
CA SER A 60 10.74 7.69 18.44
C SER A 60 10.59 7.73 19.97
N LEU A 61 9.72 6.88 20.55
CA LEU A 61 9.53 6.80 22.01
C LEU A 61 10.76 6.30 22.76
N ALA A 62 11.57 5.45 22.13
CA ALA A 62 12.77 4.84 22.72
C ALA A 62 14.04 5.68 22.54
N MET A 63 13.94 6.85 21.89
CA MET A 63 15.08 7.70 21.56
C MET A 63 15.00 9.04 22.29
N GLU A 64 16.17 9.61 22.56
CA GLU A 64 16.31 10.89 23.27
C GLU A 64 16.41 12.06 22.29
N GLN A 65 17.00 11.83 21.11
CA GLN A 65 17.26 12.88 20.13
C GLN A 65 16.64 12.56 18.76
N PHE A 66 16.24 13.61 18.04
CA PHE A 66 15.69 13.46 16.69
C PHE A 66 16.72 12.90 15.68
N SER A 67 17.99 13.27 15.84
CA SER A 67 19.11 12.74 15.03
C SER A 67 19.20 11.21 15.09
N GLN A 68 19.06 10.62 16.29
CA GLN A 68 19.07 9.16 16.47
C GLN A 68 17.93 8.46 15.71
N LEU A 69 16.76 9.11 15.66
CA LEU A 69 15.60 8.61 14.91
C LEU A 69 15.83 8.68 13.41
N HIS A 70 16.43 9.78 12.95
CA HIS A 70 16.80 9.96 11.56
C HIS A 70 17.87 8.95 11.12
N GLU A 71 18.93 8.77 11.91
CA GLU A 71 19.97 7.76 11.69
C GLU A 71 19.39 6.34 11.65
N PHE A 72 18.45 6.01 12.52
CA PHE A 72 17.75 4.73 12.48
C PHE A 72 17.04 4.48 11.14
N ALA A 73 16.33 5.49 10.61
CA ALA A 73 15.66 5.37 9.32
C ALA A 73 16.64 5.23 8.15
N HIS A 74 17.84 5.83 8.24
CA HIS A 74 18.91 5.71 7.24
C HIS A 74 19.86 4.52 7.45
N SER A 75 19.75 3.81 8.58
CA SER A 75 20.68 2.75 8.95
C SER A 75 20.70 1.59 7.94
N GLY A 76 21.88 0.93 7.84
CA GLY A 76 22.09 -0.24 6.98
C GLY A 76 21.10 -1.38 7.20
N GLN A 77 20.56 -1.54 8.41
CA GLN A 77 19.52 -2.54 8.71
C GLN A 77 18.18 -2.23 8.02
N GLN A 78 17.89 -0.97 7.71
CA GLN A 78 16.72 -0.58 6.92
C GLN A 78 17.00 -0.56 5.41
N ILE A 79 18.27 -0.52 4.96
CA ILE A 79 18.64 -0.60 3.54
C ILE A 79 18.16 -1.92 2.92
N PHE A 80 18.24 -3.04 3.65
CA PHE A 80 17.68 -4.33 3.22
C PHE A 80 16.15 -4.41 3.27
N LYS A 81 15.49 -3.35 3.75
CA LYS A 81 14.03 -3.17 3.78
C LYS A 81 13.66 -1.87 3.09
N LYS A 82 14.12 -1.69 1.85
CA LYS A 82 13.94 -0.49 1.00
C LYS A 82 12.58 0.20 1.18
N TYR A 83 11.48 -0.56 1.03
CA TYR A 83 10.12 -0.03 1.20
C TYR A 83 9.88 0.62 2.57
N ARG A 84 10.31 -0.01 3.65
CA ARG A 84 10.16 0.53 5.00
C ARG A 84 10.94 1.84 5.16
N ARG A 85 12.17 1.89 4.65
CA ARG A 85 12.99 3.09 4.65
C ARG A 85 12.28 4.23 3.92
N GLU A 86 11.78 3.98 2.71
CA GLU A 86 11.05 4.99 1.93
C GLU A 86 9.81 5.53 2.65
N VAL A 87 9.07 4.68 3.35
CA VAL A 87 7.93 5.13 4.17
C VAL A 87 8.38 6.03 5.31
N MET A 88 9.45 5.64 6.01
CA MET A 88 10.00 6.42 7.13
C MET A 88 10.53 7.79 6.67
N LEU A 89 11.31 7.80 5.60
CA LEU A 89 11.86 9.03 5.03
C LEU A 89 10.76 9.97 4.53
N GLY A 90 9.78 9.43 3.80
CA GLY A 90 8.65 10.25 3.37
C GLY A 90 7.85 10.82 4.55
N ALA A 91 7.78 10.14 5.69
CA ALA A 91 7.12 10.69 6.88
C ALA A 91 7.90 11.89 7.47
N PHE A 92 9.24 11.88 7.38
CA PHE A 92 10.03 13.08 7.71
C PHE A 92 9.78 14.20 6.71
N ASP A 93 9.76 13.91 5.40
CA ASP A 93 9.47 14.92 4.38
C ASP A 93 8.10 15.56 4.59
N ASP A 94 7.08 14.75 4.89
CA ASP A 94 5.73 15.22 5.18
C ASP A 94 5.68 16.09 6.45
N TYR A 95 6.45 15.73 7.48
CA TYR A 95 6.59 16.53 8.69
C TYR A 95 7.27 17.87 8.42
N PHE A 96 8.43 17.87 7.74
CA PHE A 96 9.18 19.09 7.45
C PHE A 96 8.44 20.01 6.48
N SER A 97 7.69 19.45 5.52
CA SER A 97 6.83 20.25 4.62
C SER A 97 5.74 21.04 5.38
N LEU A 98 5.36 20.62 6.59
CA LEU A 98 4.42 21.37 7.44
C LEU A 98 5.09 22.53 8.20
N LEU A 99 6.41 22.48 8.32
CA LEU A 99 7.22 23.51 8.99
C LEU A 99 7.76 24.56 7.99
N GLU A 100 7.72 24.28 6.69
CA GLU A 100 8.06 25.26 5.65
C GLU A 100 7.22 26.54 5.83
N GLY A 101 7.90 27.66 6.08
CA GLY A 101 7.26 28.97 6.33
C GLY A 101 6.97 29.29 7.80
N ILE A 102 7.31 28.40 8.74
CA ILE A 102 7.27 28.67 10.18
C ILE A 102 8.68 29.01 10.65
N ASP A 103 8.90 30.25 11.06
CA ASP A 103 10.20 30.79 11.50
C ASP A 103 10.52 30.39 12.96
N ALA A 104 10.41 29.09 13.26
CA ALA A 104 10.61 28.56 14.60
C ALA A 104 11.98 27.91 14.73
N LYS A 105 12.86 28.52 15.55
CA LYS A 105 14.08 27.88 16.06
C LYS A 105 13.71 26.80 17.08
N VAL A 106 13.27 25.65 16.59
CA VAL A 106 12.98 24.48 17.45
C VAL A 106 14.30 23.82 17.84
N THR A 107 14.56 23.67 19.14
CA THR A 107 15.73 22.91 19.62
C THR A 107 15.60 21.42 19.27
N THR A 108 16.71 20.70 19.15
CA THR A 108 16.73 19.28 18.72
C THR A 108 15.87 18.35 19.60
N GLY A 109 15.76 18.64 20.91
CA GLY A 109 14.90 17.91 21.83
C GLY A 109 13.41 18.21 21.64
N GLN A 110 13.06 19.47 21.35
CA GLN A 110 11.69 19.86 21.01
C GLN A 110 11.24 19.26 19.66
N GLN A 111 12.15 19.14 18.69
CA GLN A 111 11.85 18.52 17.38
C GLN A 111 11.34 17.08 17.52
N LEU A 112 11.94 16.28 18.41
CA LEU A 112 11.50 14.90 18.62
C LEU A 112 10.11 14.84 19.27
N ALA A 113 9.84 15.73 20.24
CA ALA A 113 8.53 15.82 20.88
C ALA A 113 7.43 16.28 19.90
N GLU A 114 7.72 17.27 19.07
CA GLU A 114 6.82 17.76 18.02
C GLU A 114 6.55 16.69 16.96
N PHE A 115 7.58 15.99 16.49
CA PHE A 115 7.43 14.89 15.55
C PHE A 115 6.56 13.76 16.12
N LYS A 116 6.76 13.38 17.38
CA LYS A 116 5.89 12.42 18.10
C LYS A 116 4.44 12.92 18.15
N GLY A 117 4.26 14.19 18.52
CA GLY A 117 2.96 14.86 18.62
C GLY A 117 2.24 14.95 17.27
N TRP A 118 2.99 14.99 16.17
CA TRP A 118 2.45 14.93 14.81
C TRP A 118 2.14 13.49 14.37
N LEU A 119 3.11 12.58 14.45
CA LEU A 119 3.05 11.23 13.87
C LEU A 119 1.98 10.37 14.54
N GLY A 120 1.83 10.44 15.86
CA GLY A 120 0.84 9.66 16.59
C GLY A 120 -0.60 9.93 16.11
N PRO A 121 -1.08 11.19 16.15
CA PRO A 121 -2.36 11.57 15.56
C PRO A 121 -2.44 11.34 14.05
N HIS A 122 -1.34 11.50 13.31
CA HIS A 122 -1.29 11.23 11.88
C HIS A 122 -1.65 9.76 11.56
N ILE A 123 -1.05 8.79 12.27
CA ILE A 123 -1.39 7.36 12.17
C ILE A 123 -2.88 7.12 12.46
N ARG A 124 -3.41 7.64 13.57
CA ARG A 124 -4.82 7.42 13.95
C ARG A 124 -5.83 8.05 12.99
N ARG A 125 -5.54 9.26 12.49
CA ARG A 125 -6.40 9.93 11.51
C ARG A 125 -6.34 9.22 10.16
N GLY A 126 -5.15 8.81 9.74
CA GLY A 126 -4.97 8.10 8.50
C GLY A 126 -5.71 6.76 8.46
N TRP A 127 -5.72 6.00 9.57
CA TRP A 127 -6.48 4.75 9.63
C TRP A 127 -7.98 4.98 9.43
N ARG A 128 -8.54 5.95 10.17
CA ARG A 128 -9.97 6.31 10.04
C ARG A 128 -10.34 6.82 8.65
N LYS A 129 -9.38 7.44 7.95
CA LYS A 129 -9.57 7.89 6.57
C LYS A 129 -9.54 6.73 5.58
N LEU A 130 -8.66 5.75 5.74
CA LEU A 130 -8.61 4.57 4.85
C LEU A 130 -9.96 3.88 4.72
N GLU A 131 -10.70 3.76 5.82
CA GLU A 131 -12.02 3.11 5.85
C GLU A 131 -13.14 3.93 5.17
N ARG A 132 -12.89 5.21 4.86
CA ARG A 132 -13.93 6.17 4.41
C ARG A 132 -13.60 6.89 3.11
N GLU A 133 -12.35 6.87 2.68
CA GLU A 133 -11.86 7.66 1.54
C GLU A 133 -12.45 7.19 0.21
N ALA A 134 -12.74 5.89 0.10
CA ALA A 134 -13.28 5.25 -1.09
C ALA A 134 -14.29 4.16 -0.70
N LYS A 135 -15.22 3.86 -1.61
CA LYS A 135 -16.10 2.69 -1.49
C LYS A 135 -15.25 1.43 -1.54
N LEU A 136 -15.43 0.54 -0.57
CA LEU A 136 -14.69 -0.71 -0.49
C LEU A 136 -15.39 -1.82 -1.28
N ILE A 137 -14.63 -2.50 -2.15
CA ILE A 137 -15.00 -3.78 -2.75
C ILE A 137 -14.17 -4.91 -2.13
N ASN A 138 -14.67 -6.14 -2.22
CA ASN A 138 -13.97 -7.30 -1.66
C ASN A 138 -14.33 -8.59 -2.42
N ALA A 139 -14.12 -8.59 -3.74
CA ALA A 139 -14.41 -9.76 -4.56
C ALA A 139 -13.50 -10.95 -4.21
N ILE A 140 -12.26 -10.69 -3.80
CA ILE A 140 -11.32 -11.73 -3.33
C ILE A 140 -11.79 -12.36 -2.00
N GLY A 141 -12.65 -11.69 -1.24
CA GLY A 141 -12.94 -12.09 0.13
C GLY A 141 -11.71 -11.97 1.03
N CYS A 142 -10.87 -10.95 0.80
CA CYS A 142 -9.77 -10.62 1.67
C CYS A 142 -10.32 -10.17 3.03
N ARG A 143 -9.83 -10.76 4.12
CA ARG A 143 -9.84 -10.27 5.52
C ARG A 143 -10.69 -9.01 5.76
N THR A 144 -11.89 -9.17 6.29
CA THR A 144 -12.74 -8.03 6.71
C THR A 144 -12.46 -7.59 8.16
N ASP A 145 -11.71 -8.38 8.91
CA ASP A 145 -11.43 -8.23 10.33
C ASP A 145 -10.12 -7.46 10.61
N LEU A 146 -9.80 -6.44 9.81
CA LEU A 146 -8.55 -5.69 9.98
C LEU A 146 -8.62 -4.80 11.23
N PRO A 147 -7.82 -5.06 12.28
CA PRO A 147 -7.89 -4.25 13.49
C PRO A 147 -7.19 -2.92 13.29
N ALA A 148 -7.80 -1.84 13.80
CA ALA A 148 -7.13 -0.56 13.93
C ALA A 148 -5.89 -0.66 14.84
N PRO A 149 -4.82 0.13 14.59
CA PRO A 149 -3.70 0.25 15.52
C PRO A 149 -4.17 0.74 16.89
N LYS A 150 -3.72 0.07 17.95
CA LYS A 150 -4.05 0.42 19.34
C LYS A 150 -2.81 0.86 20.09
N THR A 151 -2.95 1.87 20.93
CA THR A 151 -1.89 2.29 21.85
C THR A 151 -1.87 1.36 23.07
N ARG A 152 -0.69 0.87 23.44
CA ARG A 152 -0.45 0.05 24.63
C ARG A 152 -0.20 0.95 25.85
N GLY A 153 -0.11 0.34 27.05
CA GLY A 153 0.16 1.06 28.29
C GLY A 153 1.51 1.82 28.31
N ASP A 154 2.48 1.40 27.49
CA ASP A 154 3.78 2.06 27.31
C ASP A 154 3.76 3.16 26.23
N GLY A 155 2.59 3.50 25.70
CA GLY A 155 2.44 4.48 24.62
C GLY A 155 2.80 3.94 23.22
N CYS A 156 3.40 2.76 23.08
CA CYS A 156 3.69 2.18 21.78
C CYS A 156 2.40 1.77 21.05
N TYR A 157 2.39 1.84 19.72
CA TYR A 157 1.36 1.21 18.91
C TYR A 157 1.61 -0.29 18.75
N ASP A 158 0.53 -1.06 18.81
CA ASP A 158 0.45 -2.44 18.38
C ASP A 158 -0.68 -2.62 17.36
N GLN A 159 -0.44 -3.47 16.36
CA GLN A 159 -1.42 -3.89 15.38
C GLN A 159 -1.14 -5.33 15.00
N LYS A 160 -1.93 -6.25 15.56
CA LYS A 160 -1.83 -7.68 15.25
C LYS A 160 -2.53 -7.95 13.93
N LEU A 161 -1.75 -8.10 12.87
CA LEU A 161 -2.23 -8.59 11.59
C LEU A 161 -1.92 -10.10 11.50
N PRO A 162 -2.93 -10.99 11.56
CA PRO A 162 -2.70 -12.44 11.49
C PRO A 162 -2.31 -12.89 10.07
N THR A 163 -1.17 -12.46 9.54
CA THR A 163 -0.72 -12.77 8.15
C THR A 163 -0.53 -14.27 7.90
N GLN A 164 -0.36 -15.06 8.95
CA GLN A 164 -0.31 -16.52 8.89
C GLN A 164 -1.65 -17.16 8.47
N GLU A 165 -2.77 -16.44 8.60
CA GLU A 165 -4.10 -16.92 8.21
C GLU A 165 -4.45 -16.55 6.76
N CYS A 166 -3.58 -15.81 6.06
CA CYS A 166 -3.79 -15.46 4.64
C CYS A 166 -3.89 -16.72 3.77
N GLY A 167 -4.93 -16.74 2.91
CA GLY A 167 -5.33 -17.87 2.07
C GLY A 167 -5.80 -19.12 2.80
N THR A 168 -6.13 -19.00 4.08
CA THR A 168 -7.03 -19.97 4.71
C THR A 168 -8.47 -19.58 4.39
N PRO A 169 -9.38 -20.54 4.10
CA PRO A 169 -10.78 -20.23 3.81
C PRO A 169 -11.49 -19.45 4.93
N LYS A 170 -11.01 -19.56 6.17
CA LYS A 170 -11.55 -18.83 7.32
C LYS A 170 -11.33 -17.32 7.23
N ALA A 171 -10.22 -16.90 6.64
CA ALA A 171 -9.76 -15.50 6.69
C ALA A 171 -9.55 -14.88 5.30
N CYS A 172 -9.66 -15.67 4.22
CA CYS A 172 -9.40 -15.24 2.86
C CYS A 172 -10.16 -16.12 1.85
N GLY A 173 -10.97 -15.50 0.99
CA GLY A 173 -11.69 -16.16 -0.10
C GLY A 173 -10.89 -16.38 -1.39
N LEU A 174 -9.56 -16.23 -1.36
CA LEU A 174 -8.73 -16.24 -2.56
C LEU A 174 -8.86 -17.55 -3.35
N ASP A 175 -8.90 -18.71 -2.70
CA ASP A 175 -9.06 -19.99 -3.41
C ASP A 175 -10.37 -20.05 -4.20
N GLN A 176 -11.48 -19.60 -3.59
CA GLN A 176 -12.77 -19.52 -4.27
C GLN A 176 -12.75 -18.49 -5.40
N TYR A 177 -12.12 -17.35 -5.18
CA TYR A 177 -11.94 -16.32 -6.20
C TYR A 177 -11.15 -16.84 -7.40
N LEU A 178 -10.01 -17.49 -7.16
CA LEU A 178 -9.18 -18.12 -8.21
C LEU A 178 -9.98 -19.18 -8.96
N GLY A 179 -10.76 -20.02 -8.27
CA GLY A 179 -11.63 -21.01 -8.91
C GLY A 179 -12.68 -20.38 -9.82
N ASN A 180 -13.34 -19.30 -9.37
CA ASN A 180 -14.37 -18.61 -10.14
C ASN A 180 -13.81 -17.79 -11.31
N GLN A 181 -12.57 -17.30 -11.18
CA GLN A 181 -11.92 -16.41 -12.15
C GLN A 181 -10.79 -17.08 -12.93
N ALA A 182 -10.69 -18.41 -12.87
CA ALA A 182 -9.56 -19.17 -13.40
C ALA A 182 -9.31 -18.88 -14.89
N THR A 183 -10.36 -18.77 -15.69
CA THR A 183 -10.25 -18.46 -17.13
C THR A 183 -9.69 -17.06 -17.36
N SER A 184 -10.24 -16.03 -16.70
CA SER A 184 -9.79 -14.65 -16.91
C SER A 184 -8.37 -14.42 -16.38
N LEU A 185 -8.02 -15.01 -15.25
CA LEU A 185 -6.67 -14.98 -14.71
C LEU A 185 -5.69 -15.83 -15.53
N GLY A 186 -6.16 -16.90 -16.17
CA GLY A 186 -5.39 -17.70 -17.13
C GLY A 186 -5.00 -16.88 -18.35
N VAL A 187 -5.95 -16.17 -18.96
CA VAL A 187 -5.66 -15.24 -20.07
C VAL A 187 -4.65 -14.17 -19.64
N LEU A 188 -4.83 -13.57 -18.46
CA LEU A 188 -3.86 -12.61 -17.92
C LEU A 188 -2.46 -13.22 -17.78
N LEU A 189 -2.35 -14.45 -17.29
CA LEU A 189 -1.08 -15.15 -17.16
C LEU A 189 -0.42 -15.39 -18.52
N ASP A 190 -1.19 -15.84 -19.50
CA ASP A 190 -0.70 -16.16 -20.85
C ASP A 190 -0.15 -14.91 -21.55
N GLU A 191 -0.88 -13.79 -21.46
CA GLU A 191 -0.45 -12.48 -21.98
C GLU A 191 0.81 -11.96 -21.28
N LEU A 192 0.86 -12.05 -19.94
CA LEU A 192 2.07 -11.69 -19.19
C LEU A 192 3.28 -12.53 -19.60
N CYS A 193 3.08 -13.80 -19.98
CA CYS A 193 4.14 -14.68 -20.47
C CYS A 193 4.67 -14.30 -21.86
N GLN A 194 3.94 -13.49 -22.64
CA GLN A 194 4.40 -12.99 -23.94
C GLN A 194 5.24 -11.71 -23.84
N ILE A 195 5.38 -11.11 -22.64
CA ILE A 195 6.18 -9.90 -22.47
C ILE A 195 7.67 -10.24 -22.60
N ASP A 196 8.26 -9.81 -23.71
CA ASP A 196 9.70 -9.86 -23.95
C ASP A 196 10.46 -9.04 -22.89
N ASP A 197 11.63 -9.53 -22.48
CA ASP A 197 12.50 -8.87 -21.50
C ASP A 197 11.83 -8.46 -20.17
N ALA A 198 10.85 -9.25 -19.72
CA ALA A 198 10.16 -9.03 -18.45
C ALA A 198 11.14 -8.82 -17.28
N ASP A 199 10.88 -7.79 -16.48
CA ASP A 199 11.72 -7.48 -15.32
C ASP A 199 11.55 -8.50 -14.18
N SER A 200 12.38 -8.36 -13.13
CA SER A 200 12.37 -9.30 -12.00
C SER A 200 11.02 -9.37 -11.26
N GLU A 201 10.30 -8.25 -11.16
CA GLU A 201 9.01 -8.19 -10.47
C GLU A 201 7.91 -8.84 -11.33
N THR A 202 7.92 -8.61 -12.63
CA THR A 202 6.99 -9.24 -13.59
C THR A 202 7.22 -10.75 -13.67
N LYS A 203 8.48 -11.20 -13.75
CA LYS A 203 8.83 -12.64 -13.68
C LYS A 203 8.36 -13.28 -12.38
N ARG A 204 8.51 -12.57 -11.25
CA ARG A 204 8.02 -13.03 -9.94
C ARG A 204 6.49 -13.11 -9.92
N ARG A 205 5.79 -12.13 -10.49
CA ARG A 205 4.33 -12.08 -10.62
C ARG A 205 3.82 -13.27 -11.44
N ILE A 206 4.38 -13.51 -12.63
CA ILE A 206 4.06 -14.65 -13.49
C ILE A 206 4.21 -15.97 -12.73
N LYS A 207 5.35 -16.17 -12.08
CA LYS A 207 5.63 -17.38 -11.29
C LYS A 207 4.60 -17.59 -10.17
N SER A 208 4.20 -16.51 -9.51
CA SER A 208 3.26 -16.57 -8.39
C SER A 208 1.84 -16.83 -8.88
N LEU A 209 1.39 -16.10 -9.91
CA LEU A 209 0.08 -16.28 -10.53
C LEU A 209 -0.08 -17.69 -11.11
N ARG A 210 0.95 -18.20 -11.80
CA ARG A 210 1.00 -19.59 -12.27
C ARG A 210 0.80 -20.58 -11.14
N ARG A 211 1.53 -20.44 -10.03
CA ARG A 211 1.36 -21.32 -8.86
C ARG A 211 -0.02 -21.24 -8.23
N LEU A 212 -0.63 -20.06 -8.23
CA LEU A 212 -1.99 -19.86 -7.72
C LEU A 212 -3.03 -20.55 -8.60
N LEU A 213 -2.88 -20.50 -9.93
CA LEU A 213 -3.81 -21.10 -10.89
C LEU A 213 -3.60 -22.61 -11.08
N GLU A 214 -2.34 -23.06 -11.10
CA GLU A 214 -1.96 -24.47 -11.25
C GLU A 214 -2.08 -25.28 -9.97
N GLY A 215 -2.38 -24.62 -8.83
CA GLY A 215 -2.14 -25.12 -7.47
C GLY A 215 -2.28 -26.64 -7.33
N PRO A 216 -1.38 -27.35 -6.62
CA PRO A 216 -1.51 -28.79 -6.48
C PRO A 216 -2.87 -29.06 -5.88
N ARG A 217 -3.69 -29.92 -6.51
CA ARG A 217 -4.95 -30.41 -5.93
C ARG A 217 -4.63 -31.01 -4.55
N GLY A 218 -4.60 -30.18 -3.48
CA GLY A 218 -4.22 -30.57 -2.12
C GLY A 218 -3.01 -29.88 -1.45
N ALA A 219 -2.18 -29.03 -2.09
CA ALA A 219 -1.11 -28.33 -1.35
C ALA A 219 -1.60 -27.01 -0.74
N LYS A 220 -1.32 -26.82 0.55
CA LYS A 220 -1.70 -25.61 1.30
C LYS A 220 -1.02 -24.39 0.70
N PHE A 221 -1.83 -23.49 0.16
CA PHE A 221 -1.46 -22.14 -0.25
C PHE A 221 -0.54 -21.46 0.79
N LYS A 222 0.45 -20.69 0.32
CA LYS A 222 1.26 -19.81 1.18
C LYS A 222 0.88 -18.36 0.87
N GLY A 223 0.54 -17.59 1.91
CA GLY A 223 0.23 -16.14 1.80
C GLY A 223 1.27 -15.32 1.03
N THR A 224 2.52 -15.78 0.98
CA THR A 224 3.59 -15.14 0.22
C THR A 224 3.37 -15.11 -1.29
N ASP A 225 2.67 -16.09 -1.87
CA ASP A 225 2.43 -16.14 -3.32
C ASP A 225 1.40 -15.06 -3.73
N CYS A 226 0.33 -14.86 -2.94
CA CYS A 226 -0.62 -13.76 -3.14
C CYS A 226 0.04 -12.38 -3.06
N PHE A 227 0.96 -12.18 -2.12
CA PHE A 227 1.66 -10.89 -2.01
C PHE A 227 2.58 -10.61 -3.20
N ALA A 228 3.10 -11.66 -3.83
CA ALA A 228 4.00 -11.56 -4.97
C ALA A 228 3.28 -11.31 -6.30
N CYS A 229 1.96 -11.45 -6.33
CA CYS A 229 1.12 -11.06 -7.47
C CYS A 229 0.06 -10.01 -7.11
N GLY A 230 0.31 -9.21 -6.06
CA GLY A 230 -0.64 -8.22 -5.55
C GLY A 230 -1.18 -7.29 -6.62
N ASP A 231 -0.30 -6.68 -7.44
CA ASP A 231 -0.71 -5.78 -8.52
C ASP A 231 -1.69 -6.43 -9.51
N ALA A 232 -1.46 -7.70 -9.88
CA ALA A 232 -2.36 -8.43 -10.79
C ALA A 232 -3.73 -8.67 -10.13
N LEU A 233 -3.75 -9.05 -8.86
CA LEU A 233 -5.01 -9.26 -8.13
C LEU A 233 -5.77 -7.95 -7.93
N ILE A 234 -5.07 -6.86 -7.61
CA ILE A 234 -5.64 -5.52 -7.48
C ILE A 234 -6.26 -5.08 -8.81
N CYS A 235 -5.50 -5.19 -9.90
CA CYS A 235 -5.99 -4.79 -11.22
C CYS A 235 -7.17 -5.67 -11.65
N HIS A 236 -7.11 -6.98 -11.44
CA HIS A 236 -8.21 -7.90 -11.79
C HIS A 236 -9.47 -7.68 -10.94
N GLU A 237 -9.33 -7.36 -9.65
CA GLU A 237 -10.46 -7.08 -8.76
C GLU A 237 -11.11 -5.73 -9.05
N SER A 238 -10.37 -4.78 -9.65
CA SER A 238 -10.94 -3.48 -10.01
C SER A 238 -12.12 -3.63 -10.98
N PRO A 239 -13.17 -2.79 -10.88
CA PRO A 239 -14.32 -2.84 -11.77
C PRO A 239 -13.92 -2.74 -13.25
N SER A 240 -14.62 -3.46 -14.12
CA SER A 240 -14.24 -3.60 -15.54
C SER A 240 -14.23 -2.29 -16.32
N ASP A 241 -15.08 -1.34 -15.95
CA ASP A 241 -15.20 0.00 -16.54
C ASP A 241 -14.47 1.08 -15.73
N SER A 242 -13.65 0.68 -14.74
CA SER A 242 -12.94 1.63 -13.90
C SER A 242 -11.65 2.14 -14.53
N THR A 243 -11.29 3.37 -14.15
CA THR A 243 -9.94 3.90 -14.34
C THR A 243 -9.09 3.56 -13.13
N VAL A 244 -8.01 2.81 -13.32
CA VAL A 244 -7.06 2.46 -12.26
C VAL A 244 -6.07 3.61 -12.07
N ILE A 245 -6.09 4.19 -10.87
CA ILE A 245 -5.22 5.30 -10.45
C ILE A 245 -4.04 4.72 -9.68
N SER A 246 -2.83 4.88 -10.22
CA SER A 246 -1.58 4.41 -9.59
C SER A 246 -0.38 5.19 -10.10
N LYS A 247 0.65 5.34 -9.26
CA LYS A 247 1.95 5.85 -9.72
C LYS A 247 2.85 4.78 -10.32
N ASN A 248 2.52 3.51 -10.13
CA ASN A 248 3.33 2.39 -10.59
C ASN A 248 3.01 2.03 -12.04
N LYS A 249 3.20 3.01 -12.94
CA LYS A 249 2.90 2.91 -14.37
C LYS A 249 3.48 1.63 -14.99
N LYS A 250 4.75 1.37 -14.72
CA LYS A 250 5.48 0.21 -15.26
C LYS A 250 4.75 -1.12 -15.06
N HIS A 251 4.09 -1.31 -13.92
CA HIS A 251 3.45 -2.58 -13.60
C HIS A 251 1.94 -2.57 -13.82
N PHE A 252 1.26 -1.45 -13.57
CA PHE A 252 -0.19 -1.39 -13.69
C PHE A 252 -0.68 -1.13 -15.11
N GLU A 253 0.05 -0.35 -15.92
CA GLU A 253 -0.38 -0.04 -17.29
C GLU A 253 -0.52 -1.30 -18.15
N PRO A 254 0.47 -2.22 -18.20
CA PRO A 254 0.31 -3.47 -18.98
C PRO A 254 -0.81 -4.36 -18.44
N LEU A 255 -0.99 -4.42 -17.12
CA LEU A 255 -2.08 -5.20 -16.51
C LEU A 255 -3.45 -4.63 -16.90
N CYS A 256 -3.60 -3.30 -16.89
CA CYS A 256 -4.83 -2.64 -17.29
C CYS A 256 -5.13 -2.89 -18.77
N GLU A 257 -4.12 -2.80 -19.64
CA GLU A 257 -4.27 -3.06 -21.07
C GLU A 257 -4.78 -4.49 -21.33
N ILE A 258 -4.13 -5.51 -20.76
CA ILE A 258 -4.55 -6.92 -20.89
C ILE A 258 -5.99 -7.12 -20.41
N LEU A 259 -6.34 -6.44 -19.31
CA LEU A 259 -7.63 -6.59 -18.65
C LEU A 259 -8.71 -5.63 -19.19
N GLY A 260 -8.43 -4.87 -20.26
CA GLY A 260 -9.38 -3.95 -20.89
C GLY A 260 -9.80 -2.76 -20.01
N ARG A 261 -8.92 -2.32 -19.10
CA ARG A 261 -9.14 -1.21 -18.15
C ARG A 261 -8.35 0.02 -18.56
N THR A 262 -8.81 1.20 -18.13
CA THR A 262 -8.05 2.44 -18.32
C THR A 262 -7.03 2.60 -17.20
N PHE A 263 -5.75 2.81 -17.56
CA PHE A 263 -4.73 3.23 -16.61
C PHE A 263 -4.61 4.75 -16.60
N GLN A 264 -4.52 5.36 -15.41
CA GLN A 264 -4.23 6.77 -15.26
C GLN A 264 -3.13 6.98 -14.21
N GLY A 265 -1.95 7.35 -14.70
CA GLY A 265 -0.81 7.73 -13.88
C GLY A 265 -0.94 9.15 -13.35
N TYR A 266 -0.18 9.44 -12.29
CA TYR A 266 0.02 10.79 -11.76
C TYR A 266 1.51 10.98 -11.41
N PRO A 267 2.01 12.23 -11.40
CA PRO A 267 3.43 12.49 -11.26
C PRO A 267 4.00 11.95 -9.95
N VAL A 268 5.15 11.29 -10.05
CA VAL A 268 5.95 10.84 -8.91
C VAL A 268 6.75 12.05 -8.42
N ARG A 269 6.82 12.31 -7.11
CA ARG A 269 7.85 13.20 -6.57
C ARG A 269 9.21 12.63 -7.00
N GLU A 270 9.92 13.31 -7.89
CA GLU A 270 11.37 13.18 -7.92
C GLU A 270 11.86 13.70 -6.57
N THR A 271 12.27 12.78 -5.69
CA THR A 271 13.04 13.18 -4.52
C THR A 271 14.31 13.80 -5.08
N ALA A 272 14.48 15.11 -4.92
CA ALA A 272 15.75 15.78 -5.20
C ALA A 272 16.84 15.01 -4.44
N GLY A 273 17.79 14.45 -5.18
CA GLY A 273 18.93 13.72 -4.64
C GLY A 273 19.89 14.62 -3.90
#